data_AF-A0A2N7DPS3-F1
#
_entry.id   AF-A0A2N7DPS3-F1
#
_cell.length_a   1.000
_cell.length_b   1.000
_cell.length_c   1.000
_cell.angle_alpha   90.00
_cell.angle_beta   90.00
_cell.angle_gamma   90.00
#
_symmetry.space_group_name_H-M   'P 1'
#
loop_
_entity.id
_entity.type
_entity.pdbx_description
1 polymer ?
#
loop_
_entity_poly.entity_id
_entity_poly.type
_entity_poly.pdbx_seq_one_letter_code
_entity_poly.pdbx_strand_id
1 'polypeptide(L)'
;MKRQLCTVKSQRFSNKFNVLRTQLRLNKTRAFLHKLTLGSIIVFAPLSHAGTLEQAKQLHDRIAGVPASEQTLNDIAQLLDDSKPIEAAYLAMETPAFYSTTLKLFATPWTNIDQDSFAPLNDYSATVIGAVRDDVDFRQVLQADMVYVGKNSLNLPAYSTSNNQHYQSLEDQFIDLKDGLERTSQSSLNGLPSDATAGVLTSRAAAKAFFYLGTNRAMVRFTLMNHLCTDLEPLKDNTRSPDRIRQDVSRSPGGDSRLFINNCLGCHSGMDPLAQAFAFYQYDFNLEADPVGDNGAIAYNQSGQVDPDTGTRVQGKYHINSTSFPYGYVTEDDEWHNYWREGVNQKLGWDETLEGKGFGAKSLGEEFANSQAFAQCQVKKVFKTVCLRDAESNEDINQIAATTESFQQNSYQLKRVFAEVGKYCMGE
;
A
#
# COMPACT_ATOMS: atom_id res chain seq x y z
N MET A 1 -31.07 -14.71 51.71
CA MET A 1 -31.94 -14.21 52.80
C MET A 1 -32.89 -13.18 52.19
N LYS A 2 -34.20 -13.36 52.38
CA LYS A 2 -35.33 -12.67 51.70
C LYS A 2 -35.50 -11.19 52.13
N ARG A 3 -36.00 -10.34 51.21
CA ARG A 3 -37.09 -9.33 51.37
C ARG A 3 -37.29 -8.59 50.01
N GLN A 4 -38.43 -8.68 49.32
CA GLN A 4 -39.70 -7.90 49.44
C GLN A 4 -39.51 -6.41 49.01
N LEU A 5 -40.25 -5.79 48.07
CA LEU A 5 -41.72 -5.65 47.85
C LEU A 5 -42.00 -5.10 46.41
N CYS A 6 -42.99 -5.62 45.66
CA CYS A 6 -44.34 -5.06 45.37
C CYS A 6 -44.36 -3.68 44.65
N THR A 7 -45.20 -3.30 43.68
CA THR A 7 -46.35 -3.81 42.88
C THR A 7 -46.84 -2.58 42.07
N VAL A 8 -47.36 -2.68 40.83
CA VAL A 8 -48.66 -2.07 40.42
C VAL A 8 -49.17 -2.73 39.12
N LYS A 9 -50.32 -3.42 39.31
CA LYS A 9 -51.51 -3.69 38.48
C LYS A 9 -51.50 -3.60 36.94
N SER A 10 -52.00 -4.70 36.38
CA SER A 10 -52.57 -4.92 35.06
C SER A 10 -54.03 -4.46 34.95
N GLN A 11 -54.48 -4.17 33.72
CA GLN A 11 -55.88 -4.29 33.29
C GLN A 11 -55.93 -4.57 31.77
N ARG A 12 -56.65 -5.66 31.41
CA ARG A 12 -57.63 -5.78 30.31
C ARG A 12 -57.13 -5.70 28.84
N PHE A 13 -57.58 -6.49 27.87
CA PHE A 13 -58.71 -7.40 27.70
C PHE A 13 -58.36 -8.45 26.62
N SER A 14 -58.96 -9.64 26.74
CA SER A 14 -58.77 -10.83 25.90
C SER A 14 -60.01 -11.12 25.03
N ASN A 15 -59.82 -11.94 24.00
CA ASN A 15 -60.78 -12.72 23.18
C ASN A 15 -61.45 -11.99 21.99
N LYS A 16 -61.58 -12.55 20.78
CA LYS A 16 -61.56 -13.96 20.33
C LYS A 16 -61.40 -14.06 18.79
N PHE A 17 -60.76 -15.14 18.36
CA PHE A 17 -60.56 -15.64 16.98
C PHE A 17 -61.83 -16.26 16.34
N ASN A 18 -61.90 -16.25 14.99
CA ASN A 18 -62.27 -17.33 14.03
C ASN A 18 -62.83 -16.71 12.73
N VAL A 19 -62.08 -16.64 11.63
CA VAL A 19 -61.94 -17.65 10.54
C VAL A 19 -63.29 -18.17 10.02
N LEU A 20 -63.69 -17.77 8.79
CA LEU A 20 -64.32 -18.66 7.80
C LEU A 20 -64.54 -18.00 6.40
N ARG A 21 -63.94 -18.63 5.39
CA ARG A 21 -64.45 -18.93 4.02
C ARG A 21 -64.76 -17.83 2.98
N THR A 22 -63.82 -17.69 2.05
CA THR A 22 -63.87 -18.14 0.63
C THR A 22 -65.13 -17.89 -0.23
N GLN A 23 -64.92 -17.07 -1.27
CA GLN A 23 -65.45 -17.09 -2.66
C GLN A 23 -66.93 -17.41 -2.93
N LEU A 24 -67.63 -16.50 -3.63
CA LEU A 24 -68.11 -16.67 -5.02
C LEU A 24 -69.19 -15.65 -5.41
N ARG A 25 -69.17 -15.31 -6.71
CA ARG A 25 -70.26 -14.79 -7.56
C ARG A 25 -70.54 -13.28 -7.47
N LEU A 26 -70.09 -12.50 -8.45
CA LEU A 26 -70.56 -12.38 -9.86
C LEU A 26 -71.54 -11.20 -10.00
N ASN A 27 -71.13 -10.31 -10.90
CA ASN A 27 -71.96 -9.59 -11.87
C ASN A 27 -72.63 -8.26 -11.52
N LYS A 28 -72.19 -7.26 -12.33
CA LYS A 28 -72.91 -6.15 -12.99
C LYS A 28 -72.55 -4.77 -12.41
N THR A 29 -72.21 -3.73 -13.17
CA THR A 29 -72.19 -3.43 -14.62
C THR A 29 -71.72 -1.96 -14.76
N ARG A 30 -71.22 -1.59 -15.95
CA ARG A 30 -71.12 -0.20 -16.50
C ARG A 30 -70.03 0.72 -15.94
N ALA A 31 -68.94 0.82 -16.68
CA ALA A 31 -68.57 2.07 -17.36
C ALA A 31 -67.45 1.75 -18.38
N PHE A 32 -67.83 1.67 -19.65
CA PHE A 32 -66.94 1.45 -20.79
C PHE A 32 -66.87 2.77 -21.57
N LEU A 33 -65.72 3.03 -22.19
CA LEU A 33 -65.39 4.13 -23.12
C LEU A 33 -65.19 5.52 -22.53
N HIS A 34 -63.94 5.89 -22.28
CA HIS A 34 -63.27 7.02 -22.97
C HIS A 34 -61.77 6.70 -23.05
N LYS A 35 -61.35 6.14 -24.20
CA LYS A 35 -59.94 6.00 -24.55
C LYS A 35 -59.42 7.38 -24.95
N LEU A 36 -58.73 8.07 -24.04
CA LEU A 36 -57.83 9.16 -24.41
C LEU A 36 -56.44 8.54 -24.63
N THR A 37 -56.05 8.48 -25.90
CA THR A 37 -54.68 8.22 -26.34
C THR A 37 -53.75 9.29 -25.78
N LEU A 38 -53.03 8.96 -24.71
CA LEU A 38 -51.82 9.67 -24.30
C LEU A 38 -50.64 8.76 -24.64
N GLY A 39 -49.98 9.06 -25.77
CA GLY A 39 -48.78 8.36 -26.19
C GLY A 39 -47.65 8.60 -25.19
N SER A 40 -47.22 7.56 -24.48
CA SER A 40 -45.93 7.54 -23.80
C SER A 40 -44.83 7.63 -24.84
N ILE A 41 -44.30 8.83 -25.06
CA ILE A 41 -42.97 9.00 -25.63
C ILE A 41 -41.99 8.67 -24.50
N ILE A 42 -41.57 7.41 -24.44
CA ILE A 42 -40.37 7.03 -23.70
C ILE A 42 -39.20 7.52 -24.54
N VAL A 43 -38.64 8.68 -24.18
CA VAL A 43 -37.35 9.13 -24.68
C VAL A 43 -36.32 8.16 -24.08
N PHE A 44 -35.94 7.14 -24.84
CA PHE A 44 -34.66 6.47 -24.64
C PHE A 44 -33.59 7.52 -24.95
N ALA A 45 -33.08 8.19 -23.91
CA ALA A 45 -31.83 8.91 -24.05
C ALA A 45 -30.76 7.84 -24.35
N PRO A 46 -30.11 7.84 -25.52
CA PRO A 46 -28.95 6.99 -25.71
C PRO A 46 -27.92 7.40 -24.66
N LEU A 47 -27.33 6.43 -23.97
CA LEU A 47 -26.08 6.65 -23.24
C LEU A 47 -25.08 7.22 -24.25
N SER A 48 -24.84 8.52 -24.19
CA SER A 48 -23.85 9.18 -25.04
C SER A 48 -22.49 8.62 -24.66
N HIS A 49 -22.00 7.67 -25.45
CA HIS A 49 -20.61 7.24 -25.35
C HIS A 49 -19.76 8.32 -25.99
N ALA A 50 -18.71 8.73 -25.29
CA ALA A 50 -17.65 9.53 -25.88
C ALA A 50 -17.20 8.85 -27.19
N GLY A 51 -16.94 9.63 -28.23
CA GLY A 51 -16.38 9.08 -29.46
C GLY A 51 -14.99 8.49 -29.17
N THR A 52 -14.49 7.67 -30.09
CA THR A 52 -13.23 6.94 -29.87
C THR A 52 -12.04 7.88 -29.73
N LEU A 53 -12.07 9.05 -30.37
CA LEU A 53 -11.04 10.09 -30.20
C LEU A 53 -11.10 10.74 -28.81
N GLU A 54 -12.29 11.00 -28.27
CA GLU A 54 -12.45 11.50 -26.91
C GLU A 54 -11.98 10.47 -25.88
N GLN A 55 -12.31 9.19 -26.07
CA GLN A 55 -11.81 8.10 -25.22
C GLN A 55 -10.28 7.96 -25.33
N ALA A 56 -9.72 8.08 -26.53
CA ALA A 56 -8.27 8.06 -26.74
C ALA A 56 -7.56 9.19 -25.98
N LYS A 57 -8.11 10.41 -26.05
CA LYS A 57 -7.62 11.55 -25.29
C LYS A 57 -7.71 11.30 -23.78
N GLN A 58 -8.85 10.82 -23.31
CA GLN A 58 -9.07 10.58 -21.90
C GLN A 58 -8.14 9.48 -21.34
N LEU A 59 -7.96 8.40 -22.09
CA LEU A 59 -7.02 7.33 -21.78
C LEU A 59 -5.59 7.87 -21.66
N HIS A 60 -5.13 8.63 -22.65
CA HIS A 60 -3.79 9.20 -22.65
C HIS A 60 -3.59 10.16 -21.47
N ASP A 61 -4.47 11.14 -21.30
CA ASP A 61 -4.30 12.18 -20.29
C ASP A 61 -4.31 11.61 -18.86
N ARG A 62 -5.15 10.59 -18.59
CA ARG A 62 -5.21 9.91 -17.29
C ARG A 62 -3.98 9.07 -16.99
N ILE A 63 -3.32 8.50 -18.01
CA ILE A 63 -2.09 7.72 -17.85
C ILE A 63 -0.88 8.64 -17.78
N ALA A 64 -0.72 9.54 -18.75
CA ALA A 64 0.48 10.35 -18.95
C ALA A 64 0.51 11.62 -18.08
N GLY A 65 -0.64 12.11 -17.61
CA GLY A 65 -0.76 13.37 -16.88
C GLY A 65 -0.53 14.63 -17.74
N VAL A 66 -0.38 14.48 -19.05
CA VAL A 66 -0.16 15.57 -20.02
C VAL A 66 -0.92 15.31 -21.33
N PRO A 67 -1.27 16.36 -22.09
CA PRO A 67 -1.89 16.20 -23.40
C PRO A 67 -0.99 15.46 -24.40
N ALA A 68 -1.59 14.58 -25.21
CA ALA A 68 -0.90 13.91 -26.32
C ALA A 68 -0.78 14.78 -27.58
N SER A 69 0.10 14.36 -28.50
CA SER A 69 0.11 14.88 -29.87
C SER A 69 -1.10 14.38 -30.66
N GLU A 70 -1.50 15.10 -31.71
CA GLU A 70 -2.58 14.67 -32.60
C GLU A 70 -2.34 13.28 -33.20
N GLN A 71 -1.09 13.00 -33.63
CA GLN A 71 -0.73 11.69 -34.17
C GLN A 71 -0.92 10.58 -33.13
N THR A 72 -0.43 10.78 -31.90
CA THR A 72 -0.60 9.82 -30.80
C THR A 72 -2.07 9.56 -30.49
N LEU A 73 -2.92 10.59 -30.48
CA LEU A 73 -4.35 10.43 -30.26
C LEU A 73 -5.03 9.62 -31.37
N ASN A 74 -4.66 9.86 -32.63
CA ASN A 74 -5.17 9.08 -33.76
C ASN A 74 -4.73 7.62 -33.69
N ASP A 75 -3.48 7.36 -33.30
CA ASP A 75 -2.95 6.00 -33.15
C ASP A 75 -3.66 5.24 -32.01
N ILE A 76 -3.89 5.91 -30.87
CA ILE A 76 -4.67 5.37 -29.75
C ILE A 76 -6.12 5.11 -30.17
N ALA A 77 -6.75 6.05 -30.87
CA ALA A 77 -8.12 5.90 -31.36
C ALA A 77 -8.26 4.69 -32.32
N GLN A 78 -7.30 4.51 -33.23
CA GLN A 78 -7.26 3.35 -34.11
C GLN A 78 -7.13 2.03 -33.33
N LEU A 79 -6.30 1.99 -32.28
CA LEU A 79 -6.21 0.81 -31.41
C LEU A 79 -7.52 0.54 -30.67
N LEU A 80 -8.25 1.58 -30.24
CA LEU A 80 -9.56 1.42 -29.63
C LEU A 80 -10.61 0.90 -30.62
N ASP A 81 -10.64 1.42 -31.86
CA ASP A 81 -11.52 0.94 -32.93
C ASP A 81 -11.22 -0.53 -33.29
N ASP A 82 -9.95 -0.93 -33.24
CA ASP A 82 -9.49 -2.31 -33.42
C ASP A 82 -9.80 -3.23 -32.22
N SER A 83 -10.47 -2.74 -31.16
CA SER A 83 -10.73 -3.46 -29.91
C SER A 83 -9.46 -3.89 -29.17
N LYS A 84 -8.39 -3.07 -29.20
CA LYS A 84 -7.09 -3.27 -28.53
C LYS A 84 -6.81 -2.21 -27.46
N PRO A 85 -7.68 -2.06 -26.44
CA PRO A 85 -7.55 -1.00 -25.44
C PRO A 85 -6.33 -1.13 -24.53
N ILE A 86 -5.80 -2.33 -24.34
CA ILE A 86 -4.60 -2.54 -23.52
C ILE A 86 -3.37 -2.03 -24.25
N GLU A 87 -3.23 -2.37 -25.53
CA GLU A 87 -2.19 -1.85 -26.41
C GLU A 87 -2.27 -0.33 -26.56
N ALA A 88 -3.49 0.23 -26.64
CA ALA A 88 -3.72 1.67 -26.63
C ALA A 88 -3.19 2.34 -25.35
N ALA A 89 -3.43 1.71 -24.20
CA ALA A 89 -2.89 2.17 -22.91
C ALA A 89 -1.36 2.07 -22.85
N TYR A 90 -0.76 0.98 -23.36
CA TYR A 90 0.70 0.86 -23.44
C TYR A 90 1.30 1.95 -24.32
N LEU A 91 0.68 2.28 -25.46
CA LEU A 91 1.10 3.41 -26.29
C LEU A 91 1.05 4.74 -25.52
N ALA A 92 0.03 4.95 -24.68
CA ALA A 92 -0.02 6.12 -23.82
C ALA A 92 1.12 6.17 -22.77
N MET A 93 1.61 5.02 -22.31
CA MET A 93 2.75 4.94 -21.37
C MET A 93 4.11 5.16 -22.03
N GLU A 94 4.19 5.17 -23.37
CA GLU A 94 5.46 5.37 -24.07
C GLU A 94 6.01 6.79 -23.91
N THR A 95 5.17 7.75 -23.54
CA THR A 95 5.60 9.13 -23.29
C THR A 95 6.49 9.25 -22.03
N PRO A 96 7.57 10.03 -22.07
CA PRO A 96 8.43 10.32 -20.90
C PRO A 96 7.67 10.82 -19.67
N ALA A 97 6.55 11.52 -19.87
CA ALA A 97 5.73 12.08 -18.81
C ALA A 97 5.09 11.02 -17.90
N PHE A 98 4.81 9.82 -18.42
CA PHE A 98 4.32 8.71 -17.58
C PHE A 98 5.33 8.38 -16.47
N TYR A 99 6.62 8.37 -16.78
CA TYR A 99 7.67 8.03 -15.82
C TYR A 99 8.07 9.22 -14.94
N SER A 100 8.25 10.39 -15.57
CA SER A 100 8.81 11.58 -14.91
C SER A 100 7.75 12.37 -14.12
N THR A 101 6.47 12.18 -14.44
CA THR A 101 5.34 12.82 -13.75
C THR A 101 4.46 11.79 -13.03
N THR A 102 3.76 10.92 -13.77
CA THR A 102 2.75 10.03 -13.17
C THR A 102 3.37 9.07 -12.16
N LEU A 103 4.40 8.30 -12.55
CA LEU A 103 5.03 7.32 -11.65
C LEU A 103 5.83 7.98 -10.53
N LYS A 104 6.43 9.16 -10.78
CA LYS A 104 7.08 9.94 -9.72
C LYS A 104 6.06 10.37 -8.66
N LEU A 105 4.96 11.01 -9.04
CA LEU A 105 3.91 11.42 -8.10
C LEU A 105 3.25 10.23 -7.41
N PHE A 106 3.13 9.10 -8.11
CA PHE A 106 2.61 7.85 -7.57
C PHE A 106 3.48 7.29 -6.43
N ALA A 107 4.81 7.25 -6.62
CA ALA A 107 5.74 6.62 -5.68
C ALA A 107 6.21 7.56 -4.55
N THR A 108 6.31 8.87 -4.82
CA THR A 108 6.95 9.85 -3.92
C THR A 108 6.32 9.91 -2.50
N PRO A 109 4.98 9.86 -2.33
CA PRO A 109 4.35 9.84 -1.01
C PRO A 109 4.78 8.68 -0.11
N TRP A 110 5.38 7.63 -0.67
CA TRP A 110 5.78 6.44 0.11
C TRP A 110 7.19 6.56 0.68
N THR A 111 7.89 7.65 0.35
CA THR A 111 9.31 7.85 0.64
C THR A 111 9.56 8.77 1.84
N ASN A 112 8.50 9.33 2.42
CA ASN A 112 8.59 10.30 3.51
C ASN A 112 7.42 10.15 4.50
N ILE A 113 7.59 10.64 5.73
CA ILE A 113 6.62 10.55 6.83
C ILE A 113 5.34 11.34 6.53
N ASP A 114 5.49 12.49 5.86
CA ASP A 114 4.40 13.43 5.59
C ASP A 114 3.51 13.01 4.42
N GLN A 115 3.90 11.95 3.71
CA GLN A 115 3.29 11.50 2.45
C GLN A 115 3.20 12.62 1.40
N ASP A 116 4.16 13.54 1.41
CA ASP A 116 4.26 14.64 0.46
C ASP A 116 4.57 14.09 -0.94
N SER A 117 3.71 14.41 -1.91
CA SER A 117 3.89 14.06 -3.32
C SER A 117 4.94 14.91 -4.04
N PHE A 118 5.36 16.02 -3.44
CA PHE A 118 6.33 16.96 -4.02
C PHE A 118 7.75 16.79 -3.47
N ALA A 119 7.99 15.78 -2.64
CA ALA A 119 9.35 15.46 -2.22
C ALA A 119 10.25 15.15 -3.44
N PRO A 120 11.56 15.48 -3.38
CA PRO A 120 12.47 15.22 -4.50
C PRO A 120 12.54 13.75 -4.89
N LEU A 121 12.84 13.48 -6.17
CA LEU A 121 13.23 12.15 -6.64
C LEU A 121 14.36 11.61 -5.75
N ASN A 122 14.28 10.33 -5.39
CA ASN A 122 15.24 9.65 -4.53
C ASN A 122 15.38 8.18 -4.94
N ASP A 123 16.25 7.42 -4.26
CA ASP A 123 16.51 6.02 -4.58
C ASP A 123 15.29 5.11 -4.44
N TYR A 124 14.38 5.40 -3.52
CA TYR A 124 13.13 4.67 -3.38
C TYR A 124 12.21 4.92 -4.58
N SER A 125 11.89 6.18 -4.88
CA SER A 125 10.96 6.52 -5.97
C SER A 125 11.52 6.14 -7.33
N ALA A 126 12.82 6.36 -7.58
CA ALA A 126 13.50 5.89 -8.79
C ALA A 126 13.43 4.37 -8.93
N THR A 127 13.58 3.61 -7.84
CA THR A 127 13.47 2.15 -7.87
C THR A 127 12.07 1.67 -8.20
N VAL A 128 11.03 2.33 -7.69
CA VAL A 128 9.64 2.04 -8.09
C VAL A 128 9.44 2.36 -9.57
N ILE A 129 9.83 3.54 -10.04
CA ILE A 129 9.68 3.96 -11.45
C ILE A 129 10.37 2.95 -12.39
N GLY A 130 11.62 2.60 -12.10
CA GLY A 130 12.39 1.65 -12.89
C GLY A 130 11.82 0.23 -12.86
N ALA A 131 11.37 -0.25 -11.70
CA ALA A 131 10.74 -1.57 -11.59
C ALA A 131 9.45 -1.66 -12.41
N VAL A 132 8.64 -0.58 -12.41
CA VAL A 132 7.46 -0.49 -13.28
C VAL A 132 7.88 -0.48 -14.74
N ARG A 133 8.85 0.37 -15.14
CA ARG A 133 9.35 0.45 -16.52
C ARG A 133 9.85 -0.88 -17.07
N ASP A 134 10.58 -1.65 -16.27
CA ASP A 134 11.22 -2.89 -16.72
C ASP A 134 10.32 -4.13 -16.54
N ASP A 135 9.02 -3.95 -16.23
CA ASP A 135 8.05 -5.02 -15.98
C ASP A 135 8.55 -6.04 -14.95
N VAL A 136 9.28 -5.57 -13.95
CA VAL A 136 9.74 -6.40 -12.83
C VAL A 136 8.51 -6.88 -12.05
N ASP A 137 8.51 -8.15 -11.63
CA ASP A 137 7.56 -8.65 -10.65
C ASP A 137 7.53 -7.70 -9.45
N PHE A 138 6.44 -6.96 -9.29
CA PHE A 138 6.42 -5.81 -8.39
C PHE A 138 6.56 -6.22 -6.92
N ARG A 139 6.39 -7.50 -6.57
CA ARG A 139 6.72 -8.00 -5.22
C ARG A 139 8.18 -7.79 -4.87
N GLN A 140 9.06 -7.82 -5.87
CA GLN A 140 10.51 -7.64 -5.72
C GLN A 140 10.87 -6.29 -5.10
N VAL A 141 10.00 -5.26 -5.16
CA VAL A 141 10.26 -3.95 -4.54
C VAL A 141 10.49 -4.04 -3.04
N LEU A 142 10.01 -5.08 -2.35
CA LEU A 142 10.22 -5.26 -0.91
C LEU A 142 11.34 -6.26 -0.54
N GLN A 143 11.92 -6.97 -1.49
CA GLN A 143 12.79 -8.13 -1.19
C GLN A 143 14.04 -8.28 -2.07
N ALA A 144 14.10 -7.61 -3.22
CA ALA A 144 15.23 -7.77 -4.13
C ALA A 144 16.46 -6.98 -3.68
N ASP A 145 17.64 -7.50 -4.03
CA ASP A 145 18.85 -6.69 -4.07
C ASP A 145 18.85 -5.84 -5.35
N MET A 146 18.08 -4.75 -5.33
CA MET A 146 17.94 -3.88 -6.49
C MET A 146 17.76 -2.42 -6.11
N VAL A 147 18.31 -1.57 -6.96
CA VAL A 147 18.10 -0.12 -6.96
C VAL A 147 18.21 0.38 -8.39
N TYR A 148 17.50 1.45 -8.70
CA TYR A 148 17.66 2.17 -9.97
C TYR A 148 18.42 3.46 -9.75
N VAL A 149 19.42 3.69 -10.60
CA VAL A 149 20.28 4.87 -10.62
C VAL A 149 20.28 5.48 -12.01
N GLY A 150 20.67 6.75 -12.13
CA GLY A 150 20.92 7.38 -13.42
C GLY A 150 22.09 6.73 -14.15
N LYS A 151 21.95 6.52 -15.46
CA LYS A 151 22.98 5.94 -16.32
C LYS A 151 24.30 6.69 -16.22
N ASN A 152 25.40 5.94 -16.19
CA ASN A 152 26.76 6.52 -16.18
C ASN A 152 27.03 7.52 -17.32
N SER A 153 26.38 7.37 -18.48
CA SER A 153 26.52 8.28 -19.63
C SER A 153 25.96 9.68 -19.40
N LEU A 154 25.21 9.92 -18.32
CA LEU A 154 24.56 11.19 -18.01
C LEU A 154 25.46 12.17 -17.25
N ASN A 155 26.69 11.77 -16.87
CA ASN A 155 27.63 12.62 -16.11
C ASN A 155 27.04 13.20 -14.81
N LEU A 156 26.19 12.43 -14.13
CA LEU A 156 25.58 12.81 -12.86
C LEU A 156 26.60 12.68 -11.70
N PRO A 157 26.38 13.37 -10.57
CA PRO A 157 27.08 13.05 -9.33
C PRO A 157 26.96 11.56 -9.01
N ALA A 158 28.02 10.95 -8.48
CA ALA A 158 27.98 9.54 -8.10
C ALA A 158 26.88 9.27 -7.07
N TYR A 159 26.31 8.05 -7.07
CA TYR A 159 25.43 7.61 -6.00
C TYR A 159 26.11 7.79 -4.65
N SER A 160 25.37 8.32 -3.67
CA SER A 160 25.86 8.55 -2.32
C SER A 160 24.94 7.90 -1.30
N THR A 161 25.54 7.20 -0.35
CA THR A 161 24.82 6.65 0.81
C THR A 161 24.43 7.71 1.83
N SER A 162 25.02 8.90 1.74
CA SER A 162 24.87 9.98 2.72
C SER A 162 24.10 11.18 2.20
N ASN A 163 23.78 11.29 0.91
CA ASN A 163 22.99 12.42 0.38
C ASN A 163 22.10 12.00 -0.81
N ASN A 164 21.31 12.93 -1.32
CA ASN A 164 20.39 12.69 -2.45
C ASN A 164 20.80 13.40 -3.76
N GLN A 165 22.04 13.87 -3.87
CA GLN A 165 22.49 14.73 -4.98
C GLN A 165 22.35 14.03 -6.34
N HIS A 166 22.62 12.73 -6.41
CA HIS A 166 22.49 11.92 -7.63
C HIS A 166 21.07 12.01 -8.23
N TYR A 167 20.05 11.81 -7.39
CA TYR A 167 18.66 11.80 -7.81
C TYR A 167 18.09 13.22 -7.99
N GLN A 168 18.51 14.18 -7.18
CA GLN A 168 18.20 15.59 -7.41
C GLN A 168 18.73 16.05 -8.77
N SER A 169 19.94 15.62 -9.17
CA SER A 169 20.52 16.01 -10.46
C SER A 169 19.76 15.41 -11.66
N LEU A 170 19.17 14.21 -11.53
CA LEU A 170 18.27 13.66 -12.55
C LEU A 170 17.06 14.58 -12.76
N GLU A 171 16.49 15.06 -11.67
CA GLU A 171 15.32 15.94 -11.69
C GLU A 171 15.66 17.35 -12.19
N ASP A 172 16.71 17.98 -11.67
CA ASP A 172 17.15 19.33 -12.02
C ASP A 172 17.56 19.45 -13.50
N GLN A 173 18.08 18.36 -14.09
CA GLN A 173 18.47 18.30 -15.50
C GLN A 173 17.34 17.83 -16.42
N PHE A 174 16.13 17.60 -15.89
CA PHE A 174 14.98 17.09 -16.62
C PHE A 174 15.29 15.81 -17.42
N ILE A 175 16.07 14.90 -16.81
CA ILE A 175 16.39 13.62 -17.44
C ILE A 175 15.11 12.82 -17.60
N ASP A 176 14.86 12.31 -18.81
CA ASP A 176 13.79 11.36 -19.06
C ASP A 176 14.03 10.08 -18.25
N LEU A 177 13.19 9.81 -17.25
CA LEU A 177 13.34 8.65 -16.38
C LEU A 177 13.04 7.31 -17.09
N LYS A 178 12.34 7.35 -18.24
CA LYS A 178 12.17 6.17 -19.10
C LYS A 178 13.53 5.68 -19.59
N ASP A 179 14.34 6.59 -20.14
CA ASP A 179 15.63 6.22 -20.75
C ASP A 179 16.81 6.40 -19.79
N GLY A 180 16.69 7.28 -18.80
CA GLY A 180 17.80 7.72 -17.96
C GLY A 180 18.15 6.81 -16.80
N LEU A 181 17.24 5.91 -16.39
CA LEU A 181 17.47 4.98 -15.28
C LEU A 181 18.09 3.66 -15.74
N GLU A 182 18.95 3.07 -14.92
CA GLU A 182 19.47 1.71 -15.06
C GLU A 182 19.40 0.95 -13.74
N ARG A 183 19.11 -0.35 -13.83
CA ARG A 183 19.04 -1.24 -12.67
C ARG A 183 20.45 -1.68 -12.27
N THR A 184 20.74 -1.65 -10.98
CA THR A 184 21.94 -2.28 -10.38
C THR A 184 21.58 -2.98 -9.06
N SER A 185 22.53 -3.67 -8.44
CA SER A 185 22.35 -4.22 -7.10
C SER A 185 22.57 -3.15 -6.04
N GLN A 186 21.71 -3.12 -5.04
CA GLN A 186 21.82 -2.19 -3.92
C GLN A 186 23.07 -2.48 -3.09
N SER A 187 23.40 -3.77 -2.91
CA SER A 187 24.61 -4.23 -2.21
C SER A 187 25.92 -3.72 -2.81
N SER A 188 25.95 -3.42 -4.12
CA SER A 188 27.12 -2.84 -4.78
C SER A 188 27.35 -1.36 -4.44
N LEU A 189 26.34 -0.67 -3.88
CA LEU A 189 26.35 0.77 -3.67
C LEU A 189 26.32 1.18 -2.20
N ASN A 190 25.57 0.49 -1.35
CA ASN A 190 25.31 0.93 0.03
C ASN A 190 26.08 0.17 1.11
N GLY A 191 26.91 -0.81 0.74
CA GLY A 191 27.73 -1.59 1.67
C GLY A 191 26.96 -2.63 2.50
N LEU A 192 25.66 -2.80 2.24
CA LEU A 192 24.89 -3.90 2.81
C LEU A 192 25.24 -5.20 2.08
N PRO A 193 25.42 -6.33 2.79
CA PRO A 193 25.53 -7.61 2.11
C PRO A 193 24.21 -7.94 1.40
N SER A 194 24.28 -8.70 0.31
CA SER A 194 23.11 -8.93 -0.56
C SER A 194 21.91 -9.51 0.18
N ASP A 195 22.11 -10.39 1.17
CA ASP A 195 21.08 -10.97 2.03
C ASP A 195 20.41 -9.95 2.97
N ALA A 196 21.09 -8.85 3.30
CA ALA A 196 20.56 -7.74 4.10
C ALA A 196 19.88 -6.64 3.27
N THR A 197 19.82 -6.76 1.95
CA THR A 197 19.04 -5.82 1.11
C THR A 197 17.57 -6.23 1.08
N ALA A 198 16.64 -5.30 0.90
CA ALA A 198 15.20 -5.55 0.83
C ALA A 198 14.51 -4.50 -0.06
N GLY A 199 15.02 -4.34 -1.28
CA GLY A 199 14.55 -3.39 -2.27
C GLY A 199 14.44 -1.97 -1.71
N VAL A 200 13.23 -1.40 -1.77
CA VAL A 200 12.96 -0.04 -1.32
C VAL A 200 13.02 0.10 0.21
N LEU A 201 12.86 -0.98 0.99
CA LEU A 201 12.89 -0.93 2.45
C LEU A 201 14.28 -0.58 3.00
N THR A 202 15.34 -0.92 2.26
CA THR A 202 16.74 -0.66 2.61
C THR A 202 17.36 0.43 1.74
N SER A 203 16.52 1.18 1.01
CA SER A 203 16.92 2.42 0.36
C SER A 203 17.32 3.46 1.40
N ARG A 204 18.18 4.40 1.02
CA ARG A 204 18.56 5.52 1.88
C ARG A 204 17.34 6.37 2.21
N ALA A 205 16.45 6.63 1.26
CA ALA A 205 15.23 7.39 1.51
C ALA A 205 14.33 6.72 2.56
N ALA A 206 14.09 5.41 2.47
CA ALA A 206 13.33 4.68 3.49
C ALA A 206 14.05 4.69 4.85
N ALA A 207 15.38 4.52 4.88
CA ALA A 207 16.14 4.56 6.12
C ALA A 207 16.04 5.93 6.80
N LYS A 208 16.23 7.01 6.05
CA LYS A 208 16.06 8.38 6.53
C LYS A 208 14.64 8.66 7.03
N ALA A 209 13.62 8.11 6.39
CA ALA A 209 12.25 8.35 6.80
C ALA A 209 11.80 7.46 7.97
N PHE A 210 12.23 6.20 8.02
CA PHE A 210 11.56 5.17 8.84
C PHE A 210 12.49 4.41 9.80
N PHE A 211 13.81 4.55 9.67
CA PHE A 211 14.79 4.15 10.69
C PHE A 211 15.34 5.34 11.50
N TYR A 212 14.89 6.55 11.19
CA TYR A 212 15.24 7.78 11.91
C TYR A 212 14.78 7.70 13.36
N LEU A 213 15.77 7.58 14.26
CA LEU A 213 15.56 7.38 15.69
C LEU A 213 14.64 6.18 15.99
N GLY A 214 14.12 6.11 17.22
CA GLY A 214 13.17 5.08 17.65
C GLY A 214 13.76 3.67 17.57
N THR A 215 12.89 2.68 17.43
CA THR A 215 13.25 1.26 17.53
C THR A 215 12.73 0.44 16.34
N ASN A 216 12.74 1.08 15.16
CA ASN A 216 12.36 0.59 13.82
C ASN A 216 10.90 0.12 13.63
N ARG A 217 10.00 0.38 14.59
CA ARG A 217 8.53 0.17 14.43
C ARG A 217 7.92 1.01 13.30
N ALA A 218 8.49 2.19 13.04
CA ALA A 218 8.04 3.07 11.97
C ALA A 218 8.21 2.41 10.60
N MET A 219 9.29 1.68 10.35
CA MET A 219 9.48 0.93 9.10
C MET A 219 8.35 -0.07 8.83
N VAL A 220 7.94 -0.84 9.84
CA VAL A 220 6.78 -1.75 9.71
C VAL A 220 5.53 -0.95 9.40
N ARG A 221 5.20 0.07 10.20
CA ARG A 221 4.00 0.89 10.02
C ARG A 221 3.90 1.48 8.62
N PHE A 222 4.94 2.14 8.16
CA PHE A 222 4.94 2.77 6.83
C PHE A 222 4.96 1.75 5.71
N THR A 223 5.53 0.56 5.89
CA THR A 223 5.39 -0.54 4.92
C THR A 223 3.93 -0.99 4.80
N LEU A 224 3.20 -1.09 5.92
CA LEU A 224 1.77 -1.41 5.90
C LEU A 224 0.97 -0.32 5.18
N MET A 225 1.24 0.95 5.48
CA MET A 225 0.53 2.08 4.85
C MET A 225 0.83 2.15 3.35
N ASN A 226 2.10 1.98 2.98
CA ASN A 226 2.58 2.19 1.62
C ASN A 226 2.42 0.96 0.73
N HIS A 227 2.34 -0.25 1.27
CA HIS A 227 2.30 -1.45 0.45
C HIS A 227 1.12 -2.36 0.71
N LEU A 228 0.42 -2.22 1.84
CA LEU A 228 -0.79 -2.98 2.16
C LEU A 228 -2.04 -2.08 2.33
N CYS A 229 -1.89 -0.76 2.16
CA CYS A 229 -2.98 0.22 2.23
C CYS A 229 -3.78 0.14 3.54
N THR A 230 -3.09 -0.15 4.65
CA THR A 230 -3.65 -0.20 6.01
C THR A 230 -2.65 0.41 6.99
N ASP A 231 -3.13 0.84 8.16
CA ASP A 231 -2.27 1.30 9.27
C ASP A 231 -2.45 0.34 10.47
N LEU A 232 -1.76 0.62 11.58
CA LEU A 232 -1.81 -0.18 12.80
C LEU A 232 -3.18 -0.14 13.49
N GLU A 233 -3.91 0.98 13.42
CA GLU A 233 -5.19 1.11 14.12
C GLU A 233 -6.25 0.11 13.58
N PRO A 234 -6.46 -0.04 12.25
CA PRO A 234 -7.30 -1.11 11.69
C PRO A 234 -6.84 -2.55 11.97
N LEU A 235 -5.58 -2.72 12.41
CA LEU A 235 -4.95 -4.02 12.67
C LEU A 235 -4.87 -4.37 14.16
N LYS A 236 -5.47 -3.58 15.05
CA LYS A 236 -5.50 -3.89 16.47
C LYS A 236 -6.14 -5.25 16.73
N ASP A 237 -5.36 -6.14 17.34
CA ASP A 237 -5.82 -7.47 17.74
C ASP A 237 -5.31 -7.81 19.15
N ASN A 238 -6.18 -7.70 20.15
CA ASN A 238 -5.88 -8.03 21.54
C ASN A 238 -5.97 -9.53 21.86
N THR A 239 -6.21 -10.38 20.85
CA THR A 239 -6.21 -11.85 21.00
C THR A 239 -4.84 -12.47 20.71
N ARG A 240 -3.88 -11.68 20.22
CA ARG A 240 -2.51 -12.14 19.90
C ARG A 240 -1.60 -12.07 21.12
N SER A 241 -0.63 -12.98 21.17
CA SER A 241 0.33 -13.10 22.28
C SER A 241 1.18 -11.82 22.48
N PRO A 242 1.37 -11.34 23.73
CA PRO A 242 2.22 -10.19 24.04
C PRO A 242 3.70 -10.54 24.27
N ASP A 243 4.11 -11.79 24.02
CA ASP A 243 5.42 -12.35 24.41
C ASP A 243 6.62 -11.67 23.74
N ARG A 244 6.44 -11.10 22.56
CA ARG A 244 7.49 -10.35 21.84
C ARG A 244 7.44 -8.84 22.08
N ILE A 245 6.53 -8.33 22.91
CA ILE A 245 6.48 -6.90 23.19
C ILE A 245 7.69 -6.52 24.05
N ARG A 246 8.49 -5.59 23.53
CA ARG A 246 9.80 -5.24 24.09
C ARG A 246 9.71 -4.53 25.44
N GLN A 247 10.87 -4.48 26.12
CA GLN A 247 11.05 -3.84 27.43
C GLN A 247 10.80 -2.32 27.41
N ASP A 248 10.84 -1.69 26.25
CA ASP A 248 10.74 -0.22 26.05
C ASP A 248 9.31 0.33 26.15
N VAL A 249 8.31 -0.53 26.36
CA VAL A 249 6.90 -0.14 26.47
C VAL A 249 6.38 -0.44 27.87
N SER A 250 5.91 0.59 28.58
CA SER A 250 5.32 0.42 29.90
C SER A 250 4.08 -0.48 29.86
N ARG A 251 3.99 -1.43 30.81
CA ARG A 251 2.80 -2.26 31.06
C ARG A 251 1.83 -1.61 32.05
N SER A 252 2.12 -0.40 32.50
CA SER A 252 1.21 0.43 33.29
C SER A 252 1.42 1.91 32.94
N PRO A 253 1.11 2.34 31.71
CA PRO A 253 1.22 3.74 31.31
C PRO A 253 0.45 4.63 32.29
N GLY A 254 1.10 5.66 32.84
CA GLY A 254 0.48 6.53 33.86
C GLY A 254 0.06 5.81 35.15
N GLY A 255 0.58 4.60 35.43
CA GLY A 255 0.22 3.79 36.59
C GLY A 255 -1.02 2.90 36.40
N ASP A 256 -1.61 2.84 35.20
CA ASP A 256 -2.80 2.05 34.91
C ASP A 256 -2.54 0.97 33.86
N SER A 257 -2.47 -0.30 34.29
CA SER A 257 -2.24 -1.44 33.41
C SER A 257 -3.37 -1.70 32.41
N ARG A 258 -4.58 -1.21 32.69
CA ARG A 258 -5.72 -1.35 31.76
C ARG A 258 -5.48 -0.57 30.48
N LEU A 259 -4.72 0.52 30.53
CA LEU A 259 -4.37 1.29 29.34
C LEU A 259 -3.50 0.46 28.38
N PHE A 260 -2.53 -0.29 28.92
CA PHE A 260 -1.73 -1.18 28.09
C PHE A 260 -2.60 -2.26 27.44
N ILE A 261 -3.41 -2.96 28.23
CA ILE A 261 -4.26 -4.08 27.77
C ILE A 261 -5.27 -3.63 26.72
N ASN A 262 -5.90 -2.45 26.90
CA ASN A 262 -6.98 -1.99 26.05
C ASN A 262 -6.52 -1.17 24.83
N ASN A 263 -5.39 -0.45 24.94
CA ASN A 263 -4.99 0.53 23.91
C ASN A 263 -3.68 0.17 23.20
N CYS A 264 -2.71 -0.43 23.90
CA CYS A 264 -1.37 -0.66 23.35
C CYS A 264 -1.19 -2.09 22.84
N LEU A 265 -1.70 -3.07 23.58
CA LEU A 265 -1.54 -4.51 23.31
C LEU A 265 -1.91 -4.86 21.87
N GLY A 266 -3.05 -4.36 21.37
CA GLY A 266 -3.56 -4.72 20.05
C GLY A 266 -2.63 -4.36 18.89
N CYS A 267 -1.90 -3.25 18.98
CA CYS A 267 -0.90 -2.89 17.96
C CYS A 267 0.40 -3.66 18.18
N HIS A 268 0.88 -3.69 19.43
CA HIS A 268 2.20 -4.21 19.75
C HIS A 268 2.32 -5.73 19.59
N SER A 269 1.29 -6.51 19.92
CA SER A 269 1.32 -7.96 19.76
C SER A 269 1.56 -8.40 18.31
N GLY A 270 1.12 -7.60 17.33
CA GLY A 270 1.39 -7.89 15.92
C GLY A 270 2.65 -7.23 15.38
N MET A 271 2.87 -5.96 15.71
CA MET A 271 3.95 -5.15 15.15
C MET A 271 5.33 -5.51 15.70
N ASP A 272 5.46 -5.75 17.02
CA ASP A 272 6.77 -5.96 17.64
C ASP A 272 7.48 -7.23 17.13
N PRO A 273 6.81 -8.40 16.99
CA PRO A 273 7.40 -9.56 16.32
C PRO A 273 7.91 -9.27 14.91
N LEU A 274 7.21 -8.44 14.13
CA LEU A 274 7.59 -8.10 12.75
C LEU A 274 8.75 -7.09 12.72
N ALA A 275 8.73 -6.11 13.63
CA ALA A 275 9.78 -5.10 13.73
C ALA A 275 11.15 -5.70 14.06
N GLN A 276 11.20 -6.91 14.64
CA GLN A 276 12.45 -7.63 14.90
C GLN A 276 13.24 -7.93 13.61
N ALA A 277 12.60 -8.06 12.44
CA ALA A 277 13.27 -8.22 11.15
C ALA A 277 14.28 -7.08 10.84
N PHE A 278 14.11 -5.93 11.49
CA PHE A 278 14.97 -4.75 11.33
C PHE A 278 16.00 -4.59 12.47
N ALA A 279 16.18 -5.60 13.33
CA ALA A 279 17.00 -5.50 14.54
C ALA A 279 18.47 -5.13 14.30
N PHE A 280 18.99 -5.47 13.13
CA PHE A 280 20.38 -5.16 12.75
C PHE A 280 20.53 -3.85 11.99
N TYR A 281 19.46 -3.10 11.72
CA TYR A 281 19.49 -1.88 10.89
C TYR A 281 19.40 -0.60 11.72
N GLN A 282 20.20 0.39 11.35
CA GLN A 282 20.13 1.75 11.89
C GLN A 282 20.24 2.80 10.78
N TYR A 283 19.88 4.04 11.14
CA TYR A 283 20.22 5.22 10.35
C TYR A 283 21.28 6.01 11.13
N ASP A 284 22.48 6.08 10.57
CA ASP A 284 23.63 6.75 11.18
C ASP A 284 23.68 8.19 10.70
N PHE A 285 23.59 9.13 11.63
CA PHE A 285 23.66 10.56 11.38
C PHE A 285 24.13 11.29 12.63
N ASN A 286 24.62 12.53 12.48
CA ASN A 286 25.02 13.36 13.60
C ASN A 286 23.82 14.18 14.08
N LEU A 287 23.17 13.79 15.17
CA LEU A 287 21.97 14.47 15.67
C LEU A 287 22.21 15.96 16.04
N GLU A 288 23.42 16.33 16.46
CA GLU A 288 23.74 17.71 16.85
C GLU A 288 24.01 18.61 15.63
N ALA A 289 24.75 18.11 14.65
CA ALA A 289 25.12 18.86 13.45
C ALA A 289 24.11 18.72 12.30
N ASP A 290 23.30 17.67 12.31
CA ASP A 290 22.33 17.27 11.29
C ASP A 290 21.05 16.73 11.94
N PRO A 291 20.26 17.59 12.61
CA PRO A 291 19.07 17.18 13.38
C PRO A 291 17.90 16.68 12.52
N VAL A 292 18.04 16.69 11.19
CA VAL A 292 17.05 16.14 10.24
C VAL A 292 17.58 14.91 9.50
N GLY A 293 18.84 14.54 9.75
CA GLY A 293 19.49 13.39 9.11
C GLY A 293 19.66 13.55 7.60
N ASP A 294 19.83 14.77 7.07
CA ASP A 294 20.03 15.00 5.64
C ASP A 294 21.30 14.36 5.08
N ASN A 295 22.30 14.15 5.94
CA ASN A 295 23.61 13.60 5.61
C ASN A 295 23.79 12.15 6.12
N GLY A 296 22.73 11.53 6.63
CA GLY A 296 22.80 10.19 7.21
C GLY A 296 22.78 9.06 6.19
N ALA A 297 23.17 7.88 6.65
CA ALA A 297 23.24 6.64 5.86
C ALA A 297 22.60 5.46 6.60
N ILE A 298 22.13 4.47 5.85
CA ILE A 298 21.73 3.18 6.43
C ILE A 298 22.98 2.44 6.93
N ALA A 299 22.88 1.88 8.14
CA ALA A 299 23.90 1.07 8.76
C ALA A 299 23.35 -0.31 9.10
N TYR A 300 24.20 -1.34 9.03
CA TYR A 300 23.82 -2.72 9.28
C TYR A 300 24.92 -3.48 10.02
N ASN A 301 24.56 -4.15 11.12
CA ASN A 301 25.47 -5.01 11.87
C ASN A 301 25.62 -6.38 11.19
N GLN A 302 26.71 -6.55 10.44
CA GLN A 302 27.05 -7.77 9.71
C GLN A 302 27.39 -8.93 10.64
N SER A 303 27.49 -10.14 10.07
CA SER A 303 27.97 -11.30 10.81
C SER A 303 29.34 -11.04 11.42
N GLY A 304 29.49 -11.35 12.72
CA GLY A 304 30.71 -11.09 13.49
C GLY A 304 30.85 -9.67 14.05
N GLN A 305 29.96 -8.74 13.70
CA GLN A 305 29.88 -7.44 14.37
C GLN A 305 29.01 -7.56 15.63
N VAL A 306 29.40 -6.85 16.68
CA VAL A 306 28.68 -6.82 17.95
C VAL A 306 28.47 -5.38 18.33
N ASP A 307 27.23 -5.03 18.63
CA ASP A 307 26.87 -3.75 19.20
C ASP A 307 27.30 -3.71 20.68
N PRO A 308 28.00 -2.66 21.12
CA PRO A 308 28.54 -2.59 22.48
C PRO A 308 27.45 -2.49 23.56
N ASP A 309 26.25 -1.98 23.22
CA ASP A 309 25.17 -1.80 24.18
C ASP A 309 24.39 -3.11 24.39
N THR A 310 24.24 -3.92 23.35
CA THR A 310 23.46 -5.17 23.42
C THR A 310 24.31 -6.42 23.65
N GLY A 311 25.61 -6.37 23.30
CA GLY A 311 26.46 -7.56 23.29
C GLY A 311 26.08 -8.59 22.21
N THR A 312 25.17 -8.25 21.29
CA THR A 312 24.76 -9.07 20.14
C THR A 312 24.89 -8.26 18.84
N ARG A 313 24.42 -8.79 17.71
CA ARG A 313 24.31 -8.03 16.45
C ARG A 313 23.20 -6.98 16.49
N VAL A 314 22.28 -7.06 17.45
CA VAL A 314 21.13 -6.15 17.56
C VAL A 314 21.61 -4.74 17.84
N GLN A 315 21.09 -3.77 17.09
CA GLN A 315 21.42 -2.35 17.28
C GLN A 315 20.98 -1.89 18.68
N GLY A 316 21.83 -1.12 19.37
CA GLY A 316 21.60 -0.62 20.75
C GLY A 316 20.23 0.02 20.95
N LYS A 317 19.69 0.65 19.88
CA LYS A 317 18.34 1.24 19.88
C LYS A 317 17.23 0.25 20.27
N TYR A 318 17.38 -1.06 20.10
CA TYR A 318 16.36 -2.05 20.48
C TYR A 318 16.31 -2.32 21.99
N HIS A 319 17.36 -1.97 22.75
CA HIS A 319 17.48 -2.17 24.19
C HIS A 319 17.34 -0.87 24.99
N ILE A 320 17.01 0.25 24.32
CA ILE A 320 16.73 1.52 25.00
C ILE A 320 15.52 1.39 25.91
N ASN A 321 15.49 2.16 27.00
CA ASN A 321 14.39 2.18 27.96
C ASN A 321 14.04 0.80 28.53
N SER A 322 15.02 -0.12 28.62
CA SER A 322 14.86 -1.49 29.13
C SER A 322 14.29 -1.55 30.55
N THR A 323 14.41 -0.47 31.33
CA THR A 323 13.83 -0.34 32.66
C THR A 323 12.32 -0.05 32.67
N SER A 324 11.68 0.24 31.52
CA SER A 324 10.25 0.56 31.46
C SER A 324 9.37 -0.65 31.77
N PHE A 325 9.79 -1.82 31.31
CA PHE A 325 9.27 -3.11 31.75
C PHE A 325 10.38 -4.17 31.65
N PRO A 326 11.16 -4.39 32.73
CA PRO A 326 12.33 -5.28 32.69
C PRO A 326 12.04 -6.73 32.28
N TYR A 327 10.81 -7.18 32.49
CA TYR A 327 10.34 -8.52 32.10
C TYR A 327 9.79 -8.57 30.66
N GLY A 328 9.91 -7.49 29.90
CA GLY A 328 9.56 -7.47 28.48
C GLY A 328 10.56 -8.25 27.64
N TYR A 329 10.23 -8.44 26.38
CA TYR A 329 11.09 -9.17 25.45
C TYR A 329 12.42 -8.44 25.21
N VAL A 330 13.52 -9.18 25.32
CA VAL A 330 14.86 -8.74 24.92
C VAL A 330 15.08 -9.23 23.50
N THR A 331 15.32 -8.31 22.56
CA THR A 331 15.61 -8.69 21.18
C THR A 331 17.04 -9.21 21.06
N GLU A 332 17.22 -10.46 20.65
CA GLU A 332 18.53 -11.12 20.59
C GLU A 332 19.06 -11.30 19.15
N ASP A 333 18.17 -11.28 18.17
CA ASP A 333 18.44 -11.49 16.74
C ASP A 333 17.41 -10.76 15.85
N ASP A 334 17.40 -11.05 14.55
CA ASP A 334 16.45 -10.55 13.56
C ASP A 334 15.37 -11.56 13.13
N GLU A 335 15.08 -12.57 13.97
CA GLU A 335 13.96 -13.51 13.76
C GLU A 335 12.62 -12.78 13.91
N TRP A 336 11.75 -12.89 12.92
CA TRP A 336 10.40 -12.34 12.97
C TRP A 336 9.34 -13.43 12.84
N HIS A 337 8.14 -13.18 13.37
CA HIS A 337 6.98 -14.06 13.24
C HIS A 337 5.70 -13.23 13.04
N ASN A 338 4.94 -13.52 11.98
CA ASN A 338 3.70 -12.85 11.67
C ASN A 338 2.49 -13.43 12.42
N TYR A 339 2.21 -12.90 13.62
CA TYR A 339 1.02 -13.29 14.40
C TYR A 339 -0.30 -12.91 13.73
N TRP A 340 -0.30 -12.02 12.73
CA TRP A 340 -1.51 -11.66 11.98
C TRP A 340 -1.95 -12.72 10.98
N ARG A 341 -1.17 -13.79 10.79
CA ARG A 341 -1.63 -15.03 10.15
C ARG A 341 -2.73 -15.75 10.90
N GLU A 342 -3.04 -15.30 12.10
CA GLU A 342 -4.16 -15.76 12.89
C GLU A 342 -5.03 -14.61 13.36
N GLY A 343 -6.25 -14.94 13.78
CA GLY A 343 -7.20 -13.96 14.31
C GLY A 343 -7.78 -13.06 13.21
N VAL A 344 -8.19 -11.86 13.60
CA VAL A 344 -8.98 -10.96 12.74
C VAL A 344 -8.18 -10.42 11.54
N ASN A 345 -6.85 -10.48 11.60
CA ASN A 345 -5.96 -9.96 10.56
C ASN A 345 -5.57 -11.00 9.50
N GLN A 346 -6.07 -12.24 9.60
CA GLN A 346 -6.04 -13.20 8.48
C GLN A 346 -6.67 -12.65 7.20
N LYS A 347 -7.59 -11.69 7.35
CA LYS A 347 -8.25 -10.95 6.25
C LYS A 347 -7.27 -10.25 5.29
N LEU A 348 -6.00 -10.06 5.69
CA LEU A 348 -4.96 -9.52 4.80
C LEU A 348 -4.54 -10.52 3.71
N GLY A 349 -4.97 -11.80 3.82
CA GLY A 349 -4.77 -12.83 2.82
C GLY A 349 -3.30 -13.23 2.69
N TRP A 350 -2.70 -13.65 3.80
CA TRP A 350 -1.31 -14.11 3.85
C TRP A 350 -1.11 -15.37 2.99
N ASP A 351 0.01 -15.46 2.28
CA ASP A 351 0.33 -16.61 1.43
C ASP A 351 0.57 -17.86 2.28
N GLU A 352 -0.28 -18.88 2.10
CA GLU A 352 -0.23 -20.15 2.82
C GLU A 352 1.01 -20.99 2.48
N THR A 353 1.72 -20.68 1.39
CA THR A 353 2.96 -21.36 1.00
C THR A 353 4.19 -20.87 1.77
N LEU A 354 4.10 -19.69 2.40
CA LEU A 354 5.14 -19.13 3.26
C LEU A 354 4.94 -19.54 4.72
N GLU A 355 6.04 -19.66 5.47
CA GLU A 355 6.01 -20.13 6.86
C GLU A 355 5.41 -19.11 7.85
N GLY A 356 5.33 -17.83 7.47
CA GLY A 356 4.89 -16.77 8.37
C GLY A 356 5.89 -16.36 9.44
N LYS A 357 7.15 -16.72 9.23
CA LYS A 357 8.29 -16.38 10.07
C LYS A 357 9.55 -16.38 9.21
N GLY A 358 10.62 -15.77 9.68
CA GLY A 358 11.87 -15.72 8.94
C GLY A 358 12.91 -14.86 9.63
N PHE A 359 13.96 -14.51 8.90
CA PHE A 359 15.06 -13.67 9.38
C PHE A 359 15.25 -12.46 8.47
N GLY A 360 15.38 -11.29 9.09
CA GLY A 360 15.77 -10.06 8.40
C GLY A 360 14.71 -9.45 7.48
N ALA A 361 14.99 -8.22 7.05
CA ALA A 361 14.11 -7.40 6.24
C ALA A 361 13.66 -8.06 4.92
N LYS A 362 14.53 -8.83 4.28
CA LYS A 362 14.25 -9.47 2.98
C LYS A 362 13.09 -10.46 3.05
N SER A 363 13.15 -11.40 4.00
CA SER A 363 12.10 -12.41 4.16
C SER A 363 10.80 -11.80 4.71
N LEU A 364 10.88 -10.74 5.53
CA LEU A 364 9.68 -9.99 5.92
C LEU A 364 9.06 -9.27 4.71
N GLY A 365 9.89 -8.72 3.82
CA GLY A 365 9.45 -8.14 2.56
C GLY A 365 8.70 -9.15 1.69
N GLU A 366 9.17 -10.40 1.64
CA GLU A 366 8.50 -11.53 0.97
C GLU A 366 7.12 -11.81 1.58
N GLU A 367 7.04 -11.91 2.90
CA GLU A 367 5.78 -12.12 3.62
C GLU A 367 4.73 -11.05 3.28
N PHE A 368 5.14 -9.79 3.27
CA PHE A 368 4.26 -8.68 2.95
C PHE A 368 3.87 -8.65 1.48
N ALA A 369 4.84 -8.80 0.57
CA ALA A 369 4.63 -8.70 -0.87
C ALA A 369 3.77 -9.83 -1.45
N ASN A 370 3.73 -10.99 -0.79
CA ASN A 370 2.89 -12.11 -1.23
C ASN A 370 1.46 -12.09 -0.65
N SER A 371 1.11 -11.11 0.18
CA SER A 371 -0.26 -10.99 0.70
C SER A 371 -1.27 -10.50 -0.34
N GLN A 372 -2.53 -10.91 -0.21
CA GLN A 372 -3.65 -10.35 -0.99
C GLN A 372 -3.76 -8.83 -0.80
N ALA A 373 -3.52 -8.35 0.43
CA ALA A 373 -3.52 -6.93 0.75
C ALA A 373 -2.47 -6.15 -0.06
N PHE A 374 -1.29 -6.74 -0.32
CA PHE A 374 -0.28 -6.12 -1.18
C PHE A 374 -0.80 -5.90 -2.60
N ALA A 375 -1.27 -6.97 -3.25
CA ALA A 375 -1.79 -6.90 -4.61
C ALA A 375 -2.93 -5.89 -4.72
N GLN A 376 -3.91 -5.96 -3.80
CA GLN A 376 -5.04 -5.05 -3.79
C GLN A 376 -4.63 -3.59 -3.54
N CYS A 377 -3.62 -3.35 -2.70
CA CYS A 377 -3.14 -2.00 -2.43
C CYS A 377 -2.54 -1.35 -3.67
N GLN A 378 -1.71 -2.09 -4.42
CA GLN A 378 -1.13 -1.55 -5.65
C GLN A 378 -2.20 -1.19 -6.68
N VAL A 379 -3.20 -2.06 -6.86
CA VAL A 379 -4.33 -1.80 -7.76
C VAL A 379 -5.16 -0.60 -7.30
N LYS A 380 -5.48 -0.47 -6.01
CA LYS A 380 -6.21 0.69 -5.46
C LYS A 380 -5.47 2.00 -5.72
N LYS A 381 -4.15 2.00 -5.58
CA LYS A 381 -3.32 3.18 -5.83
C LYS A 381 -3.30 3.55 -7.31
N VAL A 382 -3.18 2.58 -8.20
CA VAL A 382 -3.26 2.81 -9.66
C VAL A 382 -4.65 3.29 -10.04
N PHE A 383 -5.71 2.68 -9.50
CA PHE A 383 -7.09 3.14 -9.65
C PHE A 383 -7.22 4.62 -9.29
N LYS A 384 -6.79 5.01 -8.09
CA LYS A 384 -6.84 6.41 -7.66
C LYS A 384 -6.05 7.35 -8.57
N THR A 385 -4.89 6.90 -9.06
CA THR A 385 -4.00 7.70 -9.90
C THR A 385 -4.57 7.94 -11.29
N VAL A 386 -5.13 6.90 -11.91
CA VAL A 386 -5.64 6.96 -13.29
C VAL A 386 -7.09 7.44 -13.33
N CYS A 387 -7.91 7.02 -12.37
CA CYS A 387 -9.30 7.41 -12.29
C CYS A 387 -9.52 8.77 -11.61
N LEU A 388 -8.49 9.30 -10.92
CA LEU A 388 -8.49 10.58 -10.19
C LEU A 388 -9.52 10.65 -9.06
N ARG A 389 -9.94 9.49 -8.53
CA ARG A 389 -10.93 9.33 -7.47
C ARG A 389 -10.74 7.99 -6.75
N ASP A 390 -11.27 7.86 -5.55
CA ASP A 390 -11.40 6.55 -4.91
C ASP A 390 -12.56 5.74 -5.53
N ALA A 391 -12.64 4.45 -5.22
CA ALA A 391 -13.76 3.61 -5.65
C ALA A 391 -15.04 4.00 -4.90
N GLU A 392 -16.11 4.25 -5.64
CA GLU A 392 -17.37 4.78 -5.11
C GLU A 392 -18.56 3.87 -5.41
N SER A 393 -18.45 3.03 -6.44
CA SER A 393 -19.50 2.12 -6.92
C SER A 393 -19.14 0.63 -6.75
N ASN A 394 -20.14 -0.24 -6.88
CA ASN A 394 -19.90 -1.69 -6.91
C ASN A 394 -19.11 -2.09 -8.16
N GLU A 395 -19.31 -1.37 -9.26
CA GLU A 395 -18.57 -1.54 -10.51
C GLU A 395 -17.08 -1.25 -10.30
N ASP A 396 -16.72 -0.19 -9.57
CA ASP A 396 -15.33 0.12 -9.23
C ASP A 396 -14.71 -0.97 -8.35
N ILE A 397 -15.45 -1.43 -7.34
CA ILE A 397 -14.99 -2.49 -6.43
C ILE A 397 -14.75 -3.78 -7.20
N ASN A 398 -15.66 -4.15 -8.11
CA ASN A 398 -15.52 -5.31 -8.98
C ASN A 398 -14.35 -5.15 -9.95
N GLN A 399 -14.14 -3.95 -10.51
CA GLN A 399 -13.00 -3.68 -11.38
C GLN A 399 -11.68 -3.82 -10.62
N ILE A 400 -11.56 -3.26 -9.41
CA ILE A 400 -10.37 -3.40 -8.58
C ILE A 400 -10.13 -4.88 -8.24
N ALA A 401 -11.16 -5.64 -7.90
CA ALA A 401 -11.03 -7.06 -7.62
C ALA A 401 -10.53 -7.84 -8.85
N ALA A 402 -11.15 -7.66 -10.01
CA ALA A 402 -10.76 -8.30 -11.25
C ALA A 402 -9.32 -7.92 -11.69
N THR A 403 -8.96 -6.64 -11.54
CA THR A 403 -7.60 -6.15 -11.85
C THR A 403 -6.58 -6.70 -10.85
N THR A 404 -6.97 -6.92 -9.59
CA THR A 404 -6.10 -7.56 -8.57
C THR A 404 -5.81 -9.01 -8.93
N GLU A 405 -6.83 -9.78 -9.34
CA GLU A 405 -6.64 -11.14 -9.83
C GLU A 405 -5.75 -11.18 -11.09
N SER A 406 -6.00 -10.27 -12.03
CA SER A 406 -5.18 -10.12 -13.24
C SER A 406 -3.73 -9.78 -12.90
N PHE A 407 -3.50 -8.86 -11.96
CA PHE A 407 -2.16 -8.49 -11.51
C PHE A 407 -1.38 -9.69 -10.99
N GLN A 408 -2.01 -10.52 -10.14
CA GLN A 408 -1.41 -11.74 -9.61
C GLN A 408 -1.14 -12.78 -10.71
N GLN A 409 -2.04 -12.94 -11.67
CA GLN A 409 -1.90 -13.88 -12.79
C GLN A 409 -0.84 -13.44 -13.82
N ASN A 410 -0.56 -12.15 -13.93
CA ASN A 410 0.37 -11.58 -14.91
C ASN A 410 1.70 -11.17 -14.25
N SER A 411 2.22 -12.04 -13.39
CA SER A 411 3.54 -11.88 -12.75
C SER A 411 3.72 -10.56 -12.03
N TYR A 412 2.65 -9.98 -11.48
CA TYR A 412 2.69 -8.71 -10.76
C TYR A 412 3.30 -7.55 -11.58
N GLN A 413 2.99 -7.48 -12.88
CA GLN A 413 3.42 -6.36 -13.73
C GLN A 413 2.53 -5.13 -13.52
N LEU A 414 3.06 -4.10 -12.86
CA LEU A 414 2.24 -2.93 -12.49
C LEU A 414 1.84 -2.07 -13.71
N LYS A 415 2.66 -2.04 -14.78
CA LYS A 415 2.27 -1.38 -16.05
C LYS A 415 0.95 -1.92 -16.59
N ARG A 416 0.73 -3.23 -16.50
CA ARG A 416 -0.53 -3.85 -16.92
C ARG A 416 -1.72 -3.34 -16.10
N VAL A 417 -1.55 -3.11 -14.81
CA VAL A 417 -2.59 -2.53 -13.94
C VAL A 417 -2.94 -1.12 -14.42
N PHE A 418 -1.96 -0.28 -14.77
CA PHE A 418 -2.23 1.03 -15.36
C PHE A 418 -3.03 0.91 -16.67
N ALA A 419 -2.76 -0.13 -17.48
CA ALA A 419 -3.48 -0.33 -18.74
C ALA A 419 -4.93 -0.79 -18.53
N GLU A 420 -5.15 -1.74 -17.62
CA GLU A 420 -6.49 -2.26 -17.32
C GLU A 420 -7.37 -1.21 -16.64
N VAL A 421 -6.81 -0.43 -15.72
CA VAL A 421 -7.51 0.70 -15.09
C VAL A 421 -7.73 1.85 -16.08
N GLY A 422 -6.75 2.15 -16.93
CA GLY A 422 -6.88 3.17 -17.98
C GLY A 422 -8.04 2.86 -18.92
N LYS A 423 -8.13 1.60 -19.37
CA LYS A 423 -9.26 1.10 -20.15
C LYS A 423 -10.60 1.31 -19.43
N TYR A 424 -10.65 1.06 -18.12
CA TYR A 424 -11.88 1.22 -17.34
C TYR A 424 -12.30 2.70 -17.26
N CYS A 425 -11.36 3.61 -17.00
CA CYS A 425 -11.64 5.03 -16.75
C CYS A 425 -11.62 5.94 -17.99
N MET A 426 -11.35 5.42 -19.19
CA MET A 426 -11.32 6.22 -20.43
C MET A 426 -12.70 6.71 -20.90
N GLY A 427 -13.79 6.13 -20.40
CA GLY A 427 -15.16 6.52 -20.73
C GLY A 427 -15.80 7.51 -19.75
N GLU A 428 -15.09 7.87 -18.67
CA GLU A 428 -15.56 8.73 -17.58
C GLU A 428 -15.20 10.20 -17.76
#